data_AF-A0A9D8L4E0-F1
#
_entry.id   AF-A0A9D8L4E0-F1
#
_cell.length_a   1.000
_cell.length_b   1.000
_cell.length_c   1.000
_cell.angle_alpha   90.00
_cell.angle_beta   90.00
_cell.angle_gamma   90.00
#
_symmetry.space_group_name_H-M   'P 1'
#
loop_
_entity.id
_entity.type
_entity.pdbx_description
1 polymer ?
#
loop_
_entity_poly.entity_id
_entity_poly.type
_entity_poly.pdbx_seq_one_letter_code
_entity_poly.pdbx_strand_id
1 'polypeptide(L)' 'VVAVSTDFEEVAQICHRALVFNRGRIIAELAGPALTTEAVIMAASASEAA' A
#
# COMPACT_ATOMS: atom_id res chain seq x y z
N VAL A 1 14.65 -0.29 -7.10
CA VAL A 1 13.81 0.75 -7.75
C VAL A 1 12.69 1.09 -6.80
N VAL A 2 12.31 2.36 -6.67
CA VAL A 2 11.16 2.80 -5.88
C VAL A 2 10.18 3.46 -6.83
N ALA A 3 8.93 3.00 -6.80
CA ALA A 3 7.82 3.63 -7.49
C ALA A 3 6.89 4.25 -6.45
N VAL A 4 6.38 5.44 -6.75
CA VAL A 4 5.38 6.13 -5.94
C VAL A 4 4.27 6.52 -6.90
N SER A 5 3.07 6.01 -6.64
CA SER A 5 1.87 6.35 -7.40
C SER A 5 0.74 6.68 -6.45
N THR A 6 -0.17 7.53 -6.92
CA THR A 6 -1.45 7.79 -6.26
C THR A 6 -2.53 6.81 -6.69
N ASP A 7 -2.26 5.99 -7.72
CA ASP A 7 -3.14 4.93 -8.18
C ASP A 7 -2.79 3.61 -7.46
N PHE A 8 -3.75 3.08 -6.70
CA PHE A 8 -3.55 1.85 -5.93
C PHE A 8 -3.44 0.61 -6.82
N GLU A 9 -4.13 0.59 -7.94
CA GLU A 9 -4.09 -0.54 -8.87
C GLU A 9 -2.71 -0.64 -9.52
N GLU A 10 -2.14 0.51 -9.91
CA GLU A 10 -0.77 0.57 -10.42
C GLU A 10 0.24 0.01 -9.41
N VAL A 11 0.12 0.39 -8.13
CA VAL A 11 1.00 -0.12 -7.06
C VAL A 11 0.86 -1.64 -6.90
N ALA A 12 -0.37 -2.15 -6.90
CA ALA A 12 -0.62 -3.58 -6.70
C ALA A 12 -0.11 -4.45 -7.86
N GLN A 13 -0.17 -3.93 -9.09
CA GLN A 13 0.21 -4.69 -10.29
C GLN A 13 1.71 -4.62 -10.62
N ILE A 14 2.38 -3.51 -10.31
CA ILE A 14 3.77 -3.27 -10.73
C ILE A 14 4.77 -3.57 -9.62
N CYS A 15 4.39 -3.37 -8.36
CA CYS A 15 5.31 -3.56 -7.24
C CYS A 15 5.40 -5.03 -6.82
N HIS A 16 6.57 -5.42 -6.30
CA HIS A 16 6.76 -6.71 -5.63
C HIS A 16 6.44 -6.61 -4.13
N ARG A 17 6.49 -5.38 -3.61
CA ARG A 17 6.31 -5.03 -2.22
C ARG A 17 5.87 -3.57 -2.10
N ALA A 18 4.90 -3.28 -1.24
CA ALA A 18 4.42 -1.93 -0.96
C ALA A 18 4.51 -1.64 0.54
N LEU A 19 4.96 -0.41 0.87
CA LEU A 19 5.00 0.11 2.23
C LEU A 19 3.98 1.23 2.33
N VAL A 20 3.01 1.08 3.23
CA VAL A 20 1.98 2.09 3.43
C VAL A 20 2.37 2.98 4.61
N PHE A 21 2.46 4.28 4.36
CA PHE A 21 2.84 5.26 5.35
C PHE A 21 1.62 6.04 5.86
N ASN A 22 1.55 6.25 7.17
CA ASN A 22 0.64 7.20 7.80
C ASN A 22 1.43 7.99 8.86
N ARG A 23 1.35 9.33 8.80
CA ARG A 23 2.05 10.23 9.74
C ARG A 23 3.54 9.91 9.92
N GLY A 24 4.21 9.61 8.80
CA GLY A 24 5.66 9.30 8.79
C GLY A 24 6.03 7.93 9.36
N ARG A 25 5.06 7.06 9.64
CA ARG A 25 5.29 5.68 10.09
C ARG A 25 4.76 4.69 9.07
N ILE A 26 5.46 3.58 8.89
CA ILE A 26 4.95 2.45 8.12
C ILE A 26 3.89 1.76 8.96
N ILE A 27 2.66 1.70 8.45
CA ILE A 27 1.52 1.05 9.12
C ILE A 27 1.20 -0.31 8.52
N ALA A 28 1.65 -0.58 7.29
CA ALA A 28 1.50 -1.87 6.64
C ALA A 28 2.66 -2.13 5.66
N GLU A 29 3.03 -3.39 5.55
CA GLU A 29 3.92 -3.92 4.51
C GLU A 29 3.19 -5.04 3.78
N LEU A 30 3.01 -4.88 2.47
CA LEU A 30 2.32 -5.82 1.60
C LEU A 30 3.32 -6.39 0.59
N ALA A 31 3.33 -7.71 0.40
CA ALA A 31 4.28 -8.37 -0.48
C ALA A 31 3.67 -9.62 -1.13
N GLY A 32 4.15 -9.96 -2.33
CA GLY A 32 3.75 -11.19 -3.01
C GLY A 32 2.22 -11.32 -3.11
N PRO A 33 1.63 -12.47 -2.74
CA PRO A 33 0.17 -12.68 -2.85
C PRO A 33 -0.68 -11.76 -1.97
N ALA A 34 -0.10 -11.14 -0.93
CA ALA A 34 -0.80 -10.20 -0.06
C ALA A 34 -0.85 -8.78 -0.65
N LEU A 35 -0.08 -8.51 -1.71
CA LEU A 35 -0.13 -7.24 -2.43
C LEU A 35 -1.25 -7.28 -3.46
N THR A 36 -2.48 -7.06 -3.00
CA THR A 36 -3.66 -6.89 -3.86
C THR A 36 -4.15 -5.45 -3.83
N THR A 37 -4.90 -5.04 -4.85
CA THR A 37 -5.49 -3.70 -4.90
C THR A 37 -6.36 -3.44 -3.66
N GLU A 38 -7.16 -4.42 -3.24
CA GLU A 38 -8.00 -4.32 -2.03
C GLU A 38 -7.16 -4.15 -0.76
N ALA A 39 -6.07 -4.91 -0.62
CA ALA A 39 -5.19 -4.81 0.54
C ALA A 39 -4.51 -3.43 0.63
N VAL A 40 -4.09 -2.88 -0.52
CA VAL A 40 -3.51 -1.53 -0.60
C VAL A 40 -4.54 -0.47 -0.25
N ILE A 41 -5.76 -0.55 -0.78
CA ILE A 41 -6.86 0.36 -0.46
C ILE A 41 -7.15 0.31 1.05
N MET A 42 -7.33 -0.88 1.61
CA MET A 42 -7.64 -1.05 3.04
C MET A 42 -6.53 -0.48 3.92
N ALA A 43 -5.26 -0.76 3.59
CA ALA A 43 -4.13 -0.24 4.35
C ALA A 43 -4.00 1.29 4.26
N ALA A 44 -4.26 1.88 3.09
CA ALA A 44 -4.22 3.33 2.90
C ALA A 44 -5.42 4.04 3.58
N SER A 45 -6.61 3.45 3.48
CA SER A 45 -7.86 3.97 4.04
C SER A 45 -8.03 3.73 5.54
N ALA A 46 -7.31 2.78 6.15
CA ALA A 46 -7.30 2.54 7.60
C ALA A 46 -6.80 3.75 8.43
N SER A 47 -6.42 4.84 7.77
CA SER A 47 -5.97 6.10 8.36
C SER A 47 -7.06 6.90 9.11
N GLU A 48 -8.34 6.51 9.02
CA GLU A 48 -9.49 7.23 9.63
C GLU A 48 -10.29 6.44 10.68
N ALA A 49 -9.80 5.32 11.20
CA ALA A 49 -10.39 4.68 12.38
C ALA A 49 -9.63 5.11 13.65
N ALA A 50 -9.84 6.36 14.08
CA ALA A 50 -9.44 6.88 15.39
C ALA A 50 -10.57 7.72 15.98
#